data_AF-A0A9X8VI12-F1
#
_entry.id   AF-A0A9X8VI12-F1
#
_cell.length_a   1.000
_cell.length_b   1.000
_cell.length_c   1.000
_cell.angle_alpha   90.00
_cell.angle_beta   90.00
_cell.angle_gamma   90.00
#
_symmetry.space_group_name_H-M   'P 1'
#
loop_
_entity.id
_entity.type
_entity.pdbx_description
1 polymer ?
#
loop_
_entity_poly.entity_id
_entity_poly.type
_entity_poly.pdbx_seq_one_letter_code
_entity_poly.pdbx_strand_id
1 'polypeptide(L)'
;HLAGAAIDVFPEEPATNSDPFNSPLCEFDNVLLTPHIGGSTQEAQENIGDEVAGKLAKYSDNGSTLSAVNFPEVSLPAHGPNASRLLHIHENRPGVLTQINQIFAEEGVNIAAQYLQTGPEIGYVVIDIEAETARADAAL
;
A
#
# COMPACT_ATOMS: atom_id res chain seq x y z
N HIS A 1 -12.83 -29.21 32.15
CA HIS A 1 -13.50 -28.84 30.88
C HIS A 1 -12.49 -28.69 29.72
N LEU A 2 -11.21 -28.33 29.96
CA LEU A 2 -10.12 -28.45 28.96
C LEU A 2 -8.91 -29.16 29.57
N ALA A 3 -8.12 -29.84 28.74
CA ALA A 3 -6.92 -30.59 29.16
C ALA A 3 -5.61 -29.81 28.99
N GLY A 4 -5.62 -28.68 28.28
CA GLY A 4 -4.47 -27.81 28.01
C GLY A 4 -4.78 -26.77 26.93
N ALA A 5 -3.83 -25.87 26.63
CA ALA A 5 -3.94 -24.84 25.60
C ALA A 5 -2.55 -24.41 25.06
N ALA A 6 -2.53 -23.72 23.92
CA ALA A 6 -1.33 -23.03 23.41
C ALA A 6 -1.73 -21.63 22.94
N ILE A 7 -1.12 -20.59 23.52
CA ILE A 7 -1.46 -19.18 23.30
C ILE A 7 -0.20 -18.41 22.90
N ASP A 8 -0.27 -17.69 21.78
CA ASP A 8 0.86 -16.89 21.25
C ASP A 8 0.62 -15.37 21.37
N VAL A 9 -0.64 -14.93 21.42
CA VAL A 9 -1.01 -13.51 21.45
C VAL A 9 -1.84 -13.20 22.69
N PHE A 10 -1.64 -12.03 23.28
CA PHE A 10 -2.25 -11.64 24.56
C PHE A 10 -2.87 -10.24 24.49
N PRO A 11 -3.88 -9.92 25.34
CA PRO A 11 -4.49 -8.58 25.34
C PRO A 11 -3.51 -7.46 25.69
N GLU A 12 -2.59 -7.72 26.62
CA GLU A 12 -1.48 -6.84 26.97
C GLU A 12 -0.19 -7.62 26.71
N GLU A 13 0.66 -7.07 25.84
CA GLU A 13 1.94 -7.65 25.48
C GLU A 13 3.08 -6.75 25.97
N PRO A 14 4.21 -7.33 26.45
CA PRO A 14 5.41 -6.58 26.76
C PRO A 14 5.84 -5.72 25.55
N ALA A 15 6.13 -4.44 25.76
CA ALA A 15 6.56 -3.56 24.67
C ALA A 15 7.93 -3.95 24.10
N THR A 16 8.79 -4.53 24.95
CA THR A 16 10.11 -5.03 24.61
C THR A 16 10.40 -6.35 25.30
N ASN A 17 11.44 -7.05 24.84
CA ASN A 17 11.90 -8.31 25.46
C ASN A 17 12.43 -8.15 26.89
N SER A 18 12.67 -6.91 27.36
CA SER A 18 13.13 -6.63 28.72
C SER A 18 11.97 -6.38 29.69
N ASP A 19 10.77 -6.16 29.18
CA ASP A 19 9.59 -5.88 29.99
C ASP A 19 8.99 -7.19 30.54
N PRO A 20 8.45 -7.20 31.77
CA PRO A 20 7.91 -8.40 32.36
C PRO A 20 6.63 -8.85 31.67
N PHE A 21 6.52 -10.15 31.38
CA PHE A 21 5.27 -10.76 30.93
C PHE A 21 4.44 -11.23 32.13
N ASN A 22 3.18 -10.81 32.19
CA ASN A 22 2.24 -11.22 33.22
C ASN A 22 0.97 -11.77 32.57
N SER A 23 0.58 -12.98 32.95
CA SER A 23 -0.66 -13.59 32.51
C SER A 23 -1.15 -14.56 33.58
N PRO A 24 -2.48 -14.63 33.85
CA PRO A 24 -3.02 -15.67 34.73
C PRO A 24 -2.76 -17.08 34.20
N LEU A 25 -2.40 -17.21 32.91
CA LEU A 25 -2.08 -18.49 32.30
C LEU A 25 -0.69 -19.03 32.71
N CYS A 26 0.18 -18.21 33.29
CA CYS A 26 1.50 -18.64 33.76
C CYS A 26 1.43 -19.66 34.92
N GLU A 27 0.27 -19.83 35.55
CA GLU A 27 0.05 -20.78 36.65
C GLU A 27 -0.18 -22.23 36.18
N PHE A 28 -0.34 -22.46 34.87
CA PHE A 28 -0.76 -23.76 34.33
C PHE A 28 0.37 -24.45 33.54
N ASP A 29 0.93 -25.53 34.10
CA ASP A 29 1.99 -26.32 33.44
C ASP A 29 1.55 -26.99 32.12
N ASN A 30 0.24 -27.17 31.93
CA ASN A 30 -0.34 -27.76 30.72
C ASN A 30 -0.73 -26.71 29.66
N VAL A 31 -0.18 -25.50 29.74
CA VAL A 31 -0.40 -24.42 28.79
C VAL A 31 0.94 -23.98 28.18
N LEU A 32 1.02 -23.98 26.86
CA LEU A 32 2.16 -23.41 26.13
C LEU A 32 1.93 -21.93 25.89
N LEU A 33 2.86 -21.09 26.32
CA LEU A 33 2.84 -19.65 26.11
C LEU A 33 4.05 -19.28 25.25
N THR A 34 3.80 -18.68 24.09
CA THR A 34 4.85 -18.20 23.18
C THR A 34 4.75 -16.68 23.01
N PRO A 35 5.87 -15.95 22.88
CA PRO A 35 5.87 -14.49 22.94
C PRO A 35 5.58 -13.85 21.57
N HIS A 36 4.40 -14.10 21.00
CA HIS A 36 3.95 -13.56 19.71
C HIS A 36 4.94 -13.85 18.56
N ILE A 37 5.36 -15.11 18.47
CA ILE A 37 6.37 -15.55 17.50
C ILE A 37 5.81 -16.45 16.40
N GLY A 38 4.49 -16.56 16.25
CA GLY A 38 3.84 -17.41 15.25
C GLY A 38 4.29 -17.13 13.81
N GLY A 39 4.72 -15.90 13.51
CA GLY A 39 5.29 -15.50 12.21
C GLY A 39 6.79 -15.17 12.24
N SER A 40 7.49 -15.39 13.35
CA SER A 40 8.88 -14.95 13.54
C SER A 40 9.89 -15.98 13.05
N THR A 41 9.80 -16.37 11.78
CA THR A 41 10.77 -17.29 11.13
C THR A 41 11.58 -16.56 10.05
N GLN A 42 12.73 -17.13 9.66
CA GLN A 42 13.56 -16.54 8.60
C GLN A 42 12.85 -16.54 7.25
N GLU A 43 12.09 -17.60 6.96
CA GLU A 43 11.29 -17.74 5.75
C GLU A 43 10.16 -16.70 5.71
N ALA A 44 9.53 -16.41 6.85
CA ALA A 44 8.53 -15.35 6.93
C ALA A 44 9.16 -13.96 6.68
N GLN A 45 10.35 -13.70 7.24
CA GLN A 45 11.07 -12.44 7.01
C GLN A 45 11.50 -12.27 5.55
N GLU A 46 11.94 -13.34 4.88
CA GLU A 46 12.25 -13.32 3.44
C GLU A 46 11.01 -12.96 2.61
N ASN A 47 9.88 -13.64 2.86
CA ASN A 47 8.63 -13.34 2.17
C ASN A 47 8.13 -11.91 2.41
N ILE A 48 8.24 -11.40 3.66
CA ILE A 48 7.89 -10.02 3.99
C ILE A 48 8.79 -9.05 3.21
N GLY A 49 10.08 -9.34 3.13
CA GLY A 49 11.05 -8.55 2.37
C GLY A 49 10.64 -8.42 0.90
N ASP A 50 10.39 -9.55 0.23
CA ASP A 50 9.98 -9.59 -1.17
C ASP A 50 8.62 -8.91 -1.39
N GLU A 51 7.63 -9.18 -0.54
CA GLU A 51 6.30 -8.60 -0.66
C GLU A 51 6.32 -7.08 -0.54
N VAL A 52 6.94 -6.56 0.53
CA VAL A 52 6.95 -5.12 0.81
C VAL A 52 7.84 -4.38 -0.20
N ALA A 53 9.02 -4.90 -0.52
CA ALA A 53 9.88 -4.32 -1.54
C ALA A 53 9.18 -4.30 -2.91
N GLY A 54 8.48 -5.38 -3.27
CA GLY A 54 7.68 -5.46 -4.49
C GLY A 54 6.55 -4.43 -4.54
N LYS A 55 5.87 -4.16 -3.42
CA LYS A 55 4.85 -3.09 -3.33
C LYS A 55 5.46 -1.70 -3.53
N LEU A 56 6.59 -1.42 -2.88
CA LEU A 56 7.31 -0.15 -3.03
C LEU A 56 7.78 0.08 -4.47
N ALA A 57 8.37 -0.96 -5.09
CA ALA A 57 8.79 -0.90 -6.49
C ALA A 57 7.59 -0.65 -7.43
N LYS A 58 6.47 -1.35 -7.25
CA LYS A 58 5.27 -1.13 -8.07
C LYS A 58 4.71 0.28 -7.92
N TYR A 59 4.62 0.79 -6.70
CA TYR A 59 4.19 2.17 -6.48
C TYR A 59 5.14 3.17 -7.16
N SER A 60 6.45 2.98 -7.01
CA SER A 60 7.49 3.80 -7.63
C SER A 60 7.39 3.79 -9.16
N ASP A 61 7.28 2.62 -9.77
CA ASP A 61 7.41 2.46 -11.22
C ASP A 61 6.12 2.78 -11.97
N ASN A 62 4.95 2.50 -11.37
CA ASN A 62 3.67 2.59 -12.08
C ASN A 62 2.52 3.18 -11.26
N GLY A 63 2.79 3.65 -10.04
CA GLY A 63 1.81 4.30 -9.18
C GLY A 63 0.79 3.38 -8.52
N SER A 64 0.95 2.06 -8.57
CA SER A 64 0.01 1.13 -7.94
C SER A 64 0.04 1.28 -6.42
N THR A 65 -1.13 1.48 -5.82
CA THR A 65 -1.35 1.57 -4.37
C THR A 65 -2.19 0.40 -3.86
N LEU A 66 -2.30 -0.69 -4.62
CA LEU A 66 -3.02 -1.89 -4.21
C LEU A 66 -2.46 -2.42 -2.88
N SER A 67 -3.33 -2.78 -1.94
CA SER A 67 -3.01 -3.18 -0.56
C SER A 67 -2.36 -2.12 0.32
N ALA A 68 -2.36 -0.85 -0.08
CA ALA A 68 -1.95 0.24 0.81
C ALA A 68 -2.91 0.35 1.99
N VAL A 69 -2.38 0.42 3.21
CA VAL A 69 -3.20 0.39 4.44
C VAL A 69 -3.84 1.73 4.79
N ASN A 70 -3.39 2.82 4.15
CA ASN A 70 -3.76 4.19 4.50
C ASN A 70 -4.01 5.08 3.27
N PHE A 71 -4.24 4.48 2.10
CA PHE A 71 -4.31 5.21 0.84
C PHE A 71 -5.38 4.65 -0.10
N PRO A 72 -6.04 5.46 -0.95
CA PRO A 72 -6.94 4.94 -1.97
C PRO A 72 -6.22 3.92 -2.86
N GLU A 73 -6.78 2.73 -3.00
CA GLU A 73 -6.20 1.63 -3.77
C GLU A 73 -6.48 1.82 -5.27
N VAL A 74 -5.43 2.09 -6.04
CA VAL A 74 -5.50 2.27 -7.49
C VAL A 74 -4.46 1.38 -8.13
N SER A 75 -4.84 0.70 -9.20
CA SER A 75 -3.90 -0.04 -10.04
C SER A 75 -4.36 -0.01 -11.48
N LEU A 76 -3.61 0.68 -12.32
CA LEU A 76 -3.77 0.63 -13.77
C LEU A 76 -2.76 -0.36 -14.38
N PRO A 77 -3.15 -1.20 -15.34
CA PRO A 77 -2.23 -2.04 -16.10
C PRO A 77 -1.06 -1.25 -16.66
N ALA A 78 0.07 -1.90 -16.94
CA ALA A 78 1.21 -1.23 -17.57
C ALA A 78 0.78 -0.57 -18.90
N HIS A 79 1.22 0.65 -19.12
CA HIS A 79 0.90 1.41 -20.34
C HIS A 79 1.78 0.96 -21.52
N GLY A 80 1.29 1.16 -22.73
CA GLY A 80 2.05 0.88 -23.95
C GLY A 80 3.21 1.87 -24.15
N PRO A 81 4.15 1.60 -25.08
CA PRO A 81 5.37 2.40 -25.26
C PRO A 81 5.13 3.86 -25.69
N ASN A 82 3.93 4.20 -26.18
CA ASN A 82 3.56 5.54 -26.64
C ASN A 82 2.73 6.32 -25.61
N ALA A 83 2.67 5.83 -24.38
CA ALA A 83 1.94 6.47 -23.30
C ALA A 83 2.88 6.92 -22.19
N SER A 84 2.53 8.01 -21.53
CA SER A 84 3.21 8.50 -20.31
C SER A 84 2.23 8.44 -19.15
N ARG A 85 2.72 8.06 -17.97
CA ARG A 85 1.90 7.95 -16.75
C ARG A 85 2.12 9.14 -15.82
N LEU A 86 1.03 9.75 -15.39
CA LEU A 86 1.00 10.79 -14.37
C LEU A 86 0.21 10.32 -13.16
N LEU A 87 0.70 10.69 -11.98
CA LEU A 87 0.12 10.38 -10.68
C LEU A 87 -0.30 11.70 -10.03
N HIS A 88 -1.54 11.81 -9.53
CA HIS A 88 -2.00 13.03 -8.88
C HIS A 88 -2.77 12.73 -7.60
N ILE A 89 -2.19 13.15 -6.47
CA ILE A 89 -2.77 13.09 -5.13
C ILE A 89 -3.36 14.46 -4.79
N HIS A 90 -4.57 14.50 -4.25
CA HIS A 90 -5.27 15.75 -3.98
C HIS A 90 -6.22 15.63 -2.80
N GLU A 91 -6.64 16.77 -2.24
CA GLU A 91 -7.78 16.82 -1.33
C GLU A 91 -9.07 16.41 -2.05
N ASN A 92 -9.94 15.65 -1.37
CA ASN A 92 -11.22 15.20 -1.93
C ASN A 92 -12.24 16.35 -1.96
N ARG A 93 -12.07 17.27 -2.92
CA ARG A 93 -12.96 18.42 -3.15
C ARG A 93 -13.54 18.41 -4.57
N PRO A 94 -14.80 18.84 -4.76
CA PRO A 94 -15.41 18.91 -6.08
C PRO A 94 -14.61 19.76 -7.07
N GLY A 95 -14.59 19.33 -8.33
CA GLY A 95 -13.99 20.07 -9.45
C GLY A 95 -12.53 19.73 -9.76
N VAL A 96 -11.82 18.96 -8.92
CA VAL A 96 -10.41 18.60 -9.19
C VAL A 96 -10.26 17.80 -10.49
N LEU A 97 -11.06 16.76 -10.71
CA LEU A 97 -11.00 16.02 -11.99
C LEU A 97 -11.35 16.88 -13.20
N THR A 98 -12.27 17.84 -13.05
CA THR A 98 -12.61 18.77 -14.12
C THR A 98 -11.39 19.61 -14.50
N GLN A 99 -10.68 20.16 -13.51
CA GLN A 99 -9.45 20.95 -13.74
C GLN A 99 -8.35 20.11 -14.39
N ILE A 100 -8.14 18.88 -13.93
CA ILE A 100 -7.15 17.97 -14.51
C ILE A 100 -7.47 17.68 -15.99
N ASN A 101 -8.73 17.33 -16.30
CA ASN A 101 -9.13 17.02 -17.67
C ASN A 101 -9.08 18.25 -18.59
N GLN A 102 -9.33 19.45 -18.06
CA GLN A 102 -9.19 20.70 -18.81
C GLN A 102 -7.76 20.95 -19.26
N ILE A 103 -6.76 20.71 -18.40
CA ILE A 103 -5.34 20.86 -18.75
C ILE A 103 -4.99 19.98 -19.96
N PHE A 104 -5.37 18.70 -19.94
CA PHE A 104 -5.09 17.81 -21.07
C PHE A 104 -5.85 18.21 -22.35
N ALA A 105 -7.09 18.68 -22.22
CA ALA A 105 -7.89 19.13 -23.36
C ALA A 105 -7.30 20.40 -24.01
N GLU A 106 -6.81 21.35 -23.21
CA GLU A 106 -6.17 22.60 -23.68
C GLU A 106 -4.84 22.32 -24.40
N GLU A 107 -4.07 21.35 -23.92
CA GLU A 107 -2.83 20.88 -24.56
C GLU A 107 -3.07 19.96 -25.78
N GLY A 108 -4.33 19.58 -26.05
CA GLY A 108 -4.67 18.67 -27.14
C GLY A 108 -4.15 17.25 -26.94
N VAL A 109 -3.96 16.82 -25.69
CA VAL A 109 -3.41 15.51 -25.31
C VAL A 109 -4.54 14.52 -25.05
N ASN A 110 -4.45 13.32 -25.65
CA ASN A 110 -5.42 12.26 -25.43
C ASN A 110 -5.12 11.49 -24.14
N ILE A 111 -6.17 11.19 -23.36
CA ILE A 111 -6.08 10.34 -22.16
C ILE A 111 -6.42 8.91 -22.58
N ALA A 112 -5.44 8.02 -22.55
CA ALA A 112 -5.59 6.61 -22.92
C ALA A 112 -6.31 5.81 -21.83
N ALA A 113 -5.97 6.06 -20.57
CA ALA A 113 -6.57 5.42 -19.42
C ALA A 113 -6.52 6.33 -18.19
N GLN A 114 -7.50 6.19 -17.31
CA GLN A 114 -7.55 6.93 -16.06
C GLN A 114 -8.25 6.09 -15.00
N TYR A 115 -7.71 6.09 -13.80
CA TYR A 115 -8.33 5.46 -12.63
C TYR A 115 -8.21 6.43 -11.45
N LEU A 116 -9.35 6.88 -10.93
CA LEU A 116 -9.46 7.64 -9.70
C LEU A 116 -10.06 6.75 -8.62
N GLN A 117 -9.46 6.77 -7.43
CA GLN A 117 -10.13 6.37 -6.20
C GLN A 117 -10.01 7.48 -5.16
N THR A 118 -11.02 7.61 -4.30
CA THR A 118 -11.03 8.59 -3.21
C THR A 118 -11.21 7.89 -1.87
N GLY A 119 -10.59 8.47 -0.85
CA GLY A 119 -10.89 8.24 0.56
C GLY A 119 -11.64 9.44 1.14
N PRO A 120 -11.80 9.50 2.47
CA PRO A 120 -12.51 10.60 3.13
C PRO A 120 -11.87 11.97 2.88
N GLU A 121 -10.54 12.05 2.94
CA GLU A 121 -9.81 13.33 2.88
C GLU A 121 -9.08 13.54 1.55
N ILE A 122 -8.67 12.45 0.89
CA ILE A 122 -7.81 12.50 -0.29
C ILE A 122 -8.41 11.76 -1.49
N GLY A 123 -8.08 12.22 -2.68
CA GLY A 123 -8.24 11.51 -3.94
C GLY A 123 -6.88 11.17 -4.54
N TYR A 124 -6.82 10.03 -5.21
CA TYR A 124 -5.65 9.60 -5.96
C TYR A 124 -6.06 9.15 -7.35
N VAL A 125 -5.51 9.81 -8.37
CA VAL A 125 -5.75 9.47 -9.76
C VAL A 125 -4.45 9.11 -10.46
N VAL A 126 -4.47 8.00 -11.18
CA VAL A 126 -3.44 7.57 -12.11
C VAL A 126 -3.97 7.78 -13.52
N ILE A 127 -3.19 8.42 -14.37
CA ILE A 127 -3.60 8.86 -15.72
C ILE A 127 -2.51 8.44 -16.72
N ASP A 128 -2.89 7.71 -17.75
CA ASP A 128 -2.06 7.45 -18.91
C ASP A 128 -2.48 8.38 -20.04
N ILE A 129 -1.52 9.13 -20.58
CA ILE A 129 -1.71 10.02 -21.72
C ILE A 129 -0.93 9.54 -22.93
N GLU A 130 -1.47 9.74 -24.13
CA GLU A 130 -0.72 9.54 -25.37
C GLU A 130 0.16 10.77 -25.59
N ALA A 131 1.46 10.59 -25.39
CA ALA A 131 2.44 11.65 -25.58
C ALA A 131 3.62 11.10 -26.40
N GLU A 132 4.01 11.81 -27.45
CA GLU A 132 5.29 11.56 -28.11
C GLU A 132 6.42 11.82 -27.10
N THR A 133 7.26 10.81 -26.90
CA THR A 133 8.34 10.76 -25.90
C THR A 133 9.27 12.00 -25.93
N ALA A 134 9.31 12.70 -27.07
CA ALA A 134 10.16 13.87 -27.32
C ALA A 134 9.85 15.13 -26.47
N ARG A 135 8.70 15.23 -25.81
CA ARG A 135 8.37 16.39 -24.93
C ARG A 135 8.75 16.19 -23.46
N ALA A 136 8.96 14.95 -23.00
CA ALA A 136 9.27 14.66 -21.59
C ALA A 136 10.73 15.02 -21.22
N ASP A 137 11.67 14.79 -22.15
CA ASP A 137 13.09 15.09 -21.92
C ASP A 137 13.43 16.60 -22.00
N ALA A 138 12.53 17.43 -22.51
CA ALA A 138 12.72 18.87 -22.62
C ALA A 138 12.29 19.65 -21.37
N ALA A 139 11.73 18.97 -20.36
CA ALA A 139 11.19 19.57 -19.14
C ALA A 139 12.01 19.24 -17.87
N LEU A 140 13.17 18.58 -18.01
CA LEU A 140 14.19 18.35 -16.97
C LEU A 140 15.47 19.12 -17.31
#